data_AF-A0A6A6F7B2-F1
#
_entry.id   AF-A0A6A6F7B2-F1
#
_cell.length_a   1.000
_cell.length_b   1.000
_cell.length_c   1.000
_cell.angle_alpha   90.00
_cell.angle_beta   90.00
_cell.angle_gamma   90.00
#
_symmetry.space_group_name_H-M   'P 1'
#
loop_
_entity.id
_entity.type
_entity.pdbx_description
1 polymer ?
#
loop_
_entity_poly.entity_id
_entity_poly.type
_entity_poly.pdbx_seq_one_letter_code
_entity_poly.pdbx_strand_id
1 'polypeptide(L)'
;ASLLKTFYRLAVPNKVPGFSDDDLVSHYFNHVCAVYSCFDSDANQFRTLVAENCATSSTIRFTIESMAIGHLANFYPHIAGLGNAKRGRAWKSLQQDLQLLRNGKSSIDTVLLALLLLGVSSSWHQASNLGLQYLFIARDLVQVKLQRNEHSPHDEFLLDAIMYWEMLASFIDPVPMAALQGLKSPDLAMPVRETPITPHPWTGISSEIFFVLAEVGRILRRRVRNGVLGTGDEEWAFHLEKLLYTWSPPESSSISDPGDKRTPLADLILISQAYRLVGLLEIYRAFPNIFWQRTKTCSIPDILSTTPSNIKCFQSPLDYHLTVLATQTLDLVKPIPISSGACRLLPLIMLIAGS
;
A
#
# COMPACT_ATOMS: atom_id res chain seq x y z
N ALA A 1 -33.32 -29.65 -9.54
CA ALA A 1 -32.63 -28.72 -8.62
C ALA A 1 -31.10 -28.85 -8.60
N SER A 2 -30.45 -29.68 -9.44
CA SER A 2 -28.98 -29.84 -9.42
C SER A 2 -28.25 -28.70 -10.14
N LEU A 3 -28.68 -28.32 -11.34
CA LEU A 3 -28.07 -27.22 -12.12
C LEU A 3 -28.11 -25.87 -11.40
N LEU A 4 -29.20 -25.57 -10.69
CA LEU A 4 -29.33 -24.32 -9.93
C LEU A 4 -28.37 -24.27 -8.74
N LYS A 5 -28.18 -25.39 -8.03
CA LYS A 5 -27.19 -25.49 -6.95
C LYS A 5 -25.76 -25.35 -7.47
N THR A 6 -25.47 -25.96 -8.62
CA THR A 6 -24.18 -25.80 -9.30
C THR A 6 -23.96 -24.36 -9.77
N PHE A 7 -25.00 -23.70 -10.31
CA PHE A 7 -24.96 -22.29 -10.73
C PHE A 7 -24.71 -21.33 -9.56
N TYR A 8 -25.36 -21.55 -8.41
CA TYR A 8 -25.16 -20.76 -7.19
C TYR A 8 -23.90 -21.14 -6.39
N ARG A 9 -23.06 -22.08 -6.88
CA ARG A 9 -21.92 -22.62 -6.13
C ARG A 9 -22.28 -23.04 -4.70
N LEU A 10 -23.51 -23.52 -4.50
CA LEU A 10 -23.94 -24.09 -3.23
C LEU A 10 -23.25 -25.45 -3.10
N ALA A 11 -22.02 -25.42 -2.62
CA ALA A 11 -21.24 -26.60 -2.32
C ALA A 11 -22.08 -27.57 -1.49
N VAL A 12 -22.06 -28.85 -1.88
CA VAL A 12 -22.67 -29.90 -1.08
C VAL A 12 -21.97 -29.89 0.29
N PRO A 13 -22.70 -29.72 1.42
CA PRO A 13 -22.10 -29.47 2.74
C PRO A 13 -21.13 -30.54 3.26
N ASN A 14 -21.09 -31.72 2.63
CA ASN A 14 -20.48 -32.92 3.21
C ASN A 14 -19.11 -33.30 2.64
N LYS A 15 -18.51 -32.48 1.77
CA LYS A 15 -17.11 -32.64 1.35
C LYS A 15 -16.43 -31.28 1.35
N VAL A 16 -16.17 -30.75 2.54
CA VAL A 16 -15.14 -29.73 2.73
C VAL A 16 -13.84 -30.34 2.20
N PRO A 17 -13.11 -29.72 1.25
CA PRO A 17 -11.76 -30.14 0.97
C PRO A 17 -10.99 -29.99 2.29
N GLY A 18 -10.56 -31.10 2.87
CA GLY A 18 -9.71 -31.07 4.04
C GLY A 18 -8.35 -30.56 3.59
N PHE A 19 -8.14 -29.24 3.68
CA PHE A 19 -6.83 -28.65 3.50
C PHE A 19 -6.03 -28.90 4.77
N SER A 20 -4.91 -29.62 4.65
CA SER A 20 -3.94 -29.71 5.73
C SER A 20 -3.31 -28.33 5.98
N ASP A 21 -2.67 -28.16 7.14
CA ASP A 21 -1.94 -26.93 7.42
C ASP A 21 -0.82 -26.70 6.39
N ASP A 22 -0.21 -27.74 5.85
CA ASP A 22 0.82 -27.63 4.80
C ASP A 22 0.22 -27.23 3.44
N ASP A 23 -0.96 -27.75 3.07
CA ASP A 23 -1.68 -27.32 1.86
C ASP A 23 -1.96 -25.82 1.90
N LEU A 24 -2.30 -25.28 3.07
CA LEU A 24 -2.55 -23.86 3.26
C LEU A 24 -1.29 -23.00 3.11
N VAL A 25 -0.12 -23.48 3.57
CA VAL A 25 1.18 -22.79 3.35
C VAL A 25 1.54 -22.80 1.87
N SER A 26 1.43 -23.97 1.23
CA SER A 26 1.67 -24.08 -0.21
C SER A 26 0.72 -23.15 -0.98
N HIS A 27 -0.56 -23.10 -0.61
CA HIS A 27 -1.52 -22.18 -1.21
C HIS A 27 -1.12 -20.72 -1.00
N TYR A 28 -0.67 -20.35 0.19
CA TYR A 28 -0.18 -19.01 0.48
C TYR A 28 0.96 -18.60 -0.46
N PHE A 29 2.03 -19.40 -0.54
CA PHE A 29 3.18 -19.08 -1.37
C PHE A 29 2.89 -19.14 -2.86
N ASN A 30 1.94 -19.98 -3.31
CA ASN A 30 1.62 -20.10 -4.73
C ASN A 30 0.65 -19.02 -5.23
N HIS A 31 -0.23 -18.51 -4.37
CA HIS A 31 -1.34 -17.66 -4.83
C HIS A 31 -1.50 -16.36 -4.03
N VAL A 32 -1.21 -16.36 -2.73
CA VAL A 32 -1.56 -15.25 -1.83
C VAL A 32 -0.41 -14.25 -1.69
N CYS A 33 0.83 -14.73 -1.56
CA CYS A 33 1.99 -13.86 -1.37
C CYS A 33 2.11 -12.82 -2.51
N ALA A 34 1.92 -13.26 -3.75
CA ALA A 34 1.93 -12.42 -4.96
C ALA A 34 0.75 -11.44 -5.08
N VAL A 35 -0.24 -11.47 -4.18
CA VAL A 35 -1.36 -10.50 -4.19
C VAL A 35 -0.89 -9.14 -3.66
N TYR A 36 0.08 -9.12 -2.76
CA TYR A 36 0.62 -7.89 -2.15
C TYR A 36 1.93 -7.42 -2.79
N SER A 37 2.50 -8.22 -3.68
CA SER A 37 3.79 -7.91 -4.31
C SER A 37 3.62 -7.50 -5.77
N CYS A 38 4.24 -6.39 -6.17
CA CYS A 38 4.25 -5.90 -7.54
C CYS A 38 5.20 -6.69 -8.44
N PHE A 39 6.01 -7.59 -7.90
CA PHE A 39 6.77 -8.63 -8.59
C PHE A 39 6.94 -9.84 -7.67
N ASP A 40 7.17 -11.02 -8.23
CA ASP A 40 7.30 -12.26 -7.43
C ASP A 40 8.38 -13.20 -7.96
N SER A 41 9.64 -12.80 -7.75
CA SER A 41 10.87 -13.56 -8.02
C SER A 41 11.62 -13.85 -6.72
N ASP A 42 12.82 -14.45 -6.81
CA ASP A 42 13.70 -14.65 -5.65
C ASP A 42 14.18 -13.33 -5.00
N ALA A 43 14.09 -12.20 -5.72
CA ALA A 43 14.37 -10.87 -5.17
C ALA A 43 13.24 -10.34 -4.27
N ASN A 44 12.09 -11.02 -4.20
CA ASN A 44 10.95 -10.60 -3.40
C ASN A 44 11.21 -10.84 -1.90
N GLN A 45 11.78 -9.83 -1.21
CA GLN A 45 12.08 -9.93 0.22
C GLN A 45 10.85 -10.25 1.08
N PHE A 46 9.63 -9.85 0.68
CA PHE A 46 8.41 -10.22 1.40
C PHE A 46 8.21 -11.74 1.40
N ARG A 47 8.34 -12.37 0.23
CA ARG A 47 8.24 -13.84 0.10
C ARG A 47 9.31 -14.52 0.95
N THR A 48 10.56 -14.08 0.81
CA THR A 48 11.71 -14.71 1.46
C THR A 48 11.60 -14.62 2.98
N LEU A 49 11.30 -13.44 3.53
CA LEU A 49 11.16 -13.26 4.97
C LEU A 49 9.99 -14.05 5.55
N VAL A 50 8.87 -14.14 4.84
CA VAL A 50 7.75 -14.97 5.28
C VAL A 50 8.12 -16.45 5.26
N ALA A 51 8.86 -16.92 4.25
CA ALA A 51 9.33 -18.31 4.18
C ALA A 51 10.30 -18.65 5.32
N GLU A 52 11.28 -17.78 5.59
CA GLU A 52 12.27 -17.95 6.66
C GLU A 52 11.62 -18.02 8.05
N ASN A 53 10.58 -17.22 8.28
CA ASN A 53 9.91 -17.16 9.58
C ASN A 53 8.71 -18.12 9.70
N CYS A 54 8.27 -18.76 8.61
CA CYS A 54 7.08 -19.61 8.61
C CYS A 54 7.19 -20.82 9.56
N ALA A 55 8.38 -21.42 9.65
CA ALA A 55 8.58 -22.61 10.48
C ALA A 55 8.78 -22.27 11.97
N THR A 56 9.32 -21.08 12.28
CA THR A 56 9.74 -20.70 13.63
C THR A 56 8.74 -19.78 14.33
N SER A 57 8.01 -18.94 13.60
CA SER A 57 6.99 -18.05 14.15
C SER A 57 5.59 -18.64 13.98
N SER A 58 5.02 -19.07 15.12
CA SER A 58 3.62 -19.53 15.17
C SER A 58 2.65 -18.44 14.71
N THR A 59 2.93 -17.18 15.02
CA THR A 59 2.11 -16.04 14.61
C THR A 59 2.07 -15.91 13.09
N ILE A 60 3.24 -15.95 12.44
CA ILE A 60 3.32 -15.88 10.97
C ILE A 60 2.65 -17.09 10.34
N ARG A 61 2.92 -18.31 10.83
CA ARG A 61 2.29 -19.56 10.35
C ARG A 61 0.76 -19.48 10.38
N PHE A 62 0.17 -19.16 11.53
CA PHE A 62 -1.29 -19.04 11.64
C PHE A 62 -1.86 -17.90 10.79
N THR A 63 -1.09 -16.82 10.59
CA THR A 63 -1.53 -15.70 9.75
C THR A 63 -1.57 -16.09 8.28
N ILE A 64 -0.53 -16.71 7.74
CA ILE A 64 -0.50 -17.10 6.32
C ILE A 64 -1.53 -18.19 6.01
N GLU A 65 -1.79 -19.12 6.95
CA GLU A 65 -2.90 -20.08 6.85
C GLU A 65 -4.25 -19.36 6.81
N SER A 66 -4.46 -18.36 7.68
CA SER A 66 -5.65 -17.54 7.69
C SER A 66 -5.84 -16.81 6.37
N MET A 67 -4.78 -16.22 5.82
CA MET A 67 -4.81 -15.54 4.52
C MET A 67 -5.11 -16.52 3.37
N ALA A 68 -4.53 -17.72 3.39
CA ALA A 68 -4.84 -18.78 2.43
C ALA A 68 -6.32 -19.18 2.47
N ILE A 69 -6.87 -19.38 3.67
CA ILE A 69 -8.29 -19.67 3.85
C ILE A 69 -9.16 -18.48 3.39
N GLY A 70 -8.77 -17.24 3.72
CA GLY A 70 -9.47 -16.04 3.28
C GLY A 70 -9.55 -15.93 1.76
N HIS A 71 -8.45 -16.23 1.07
CA HIS A 71 -8.43 -16.31 -0.40
C HIS A 71 -9.32 -17.45 -0.93
N LEU A 72 -9.20 -18.66 -0.36
CA LEU A 72 -9.99 -19.83 -0.76
C LEU A 72 -11.49 -19.68 -0.48
N ALA A 73 -11.87 -18.89 0.53
CA ALA A 73 -13.27 -18.65 0.90
C ALA A 73 -14.06 -17.93 -0.21
N ASN A 74 -13.40 -17.22 -1.13
CA ASN A 74 -14.03 -16.69 -2.35
C ASN A 74 -14.62 -17.80 -3.25
N PHE A 75 -14.08 -19.01 -3.16
CA PHE A 75 -14.54 -20.19 -3.90
C PHE A 75 -15.31 -21.17 -3.01
N TYR A 76 -14.98 -21.23 -1.73
CA TYR A 76 -15.55 -22.14 -0.74
C TYR A 76 -16.08 -21.36 0.49
N PRO A 77 -17.18 -20.62 0.41
CA PRO A 77 -17.58 -19.69 1.48
C PRO A 77 -17.72 -20.30 2.89
N HIS A 78 -18.04 -21.60 2.97
CA HIS A 78 -18.20 -22.33 4.22
C HIS A 78 -16.91 -22.45 5.06
N ILE A 79 -15.71 -22.33 4.46
CA ILE A 79 -14.45 -22.38 5.21
C ILE A 79 -14.05 -21.04 5.84
N ALA A 80 -14.80 -19.96 5.60
CA ALA A 80 -14.48 -18.62 6.13
C ALA A 80 -14.34 -18.60 7.66
N GLY A 81 -15.17 -19.39 8.37
CA GLY A 81 -15.09 -19.54 9.82
C GLY A 81 -13.76 -20.13 10.31
N LEU A 82 -13.15 -21.04 9.54
CA LEU A 82 -11.84 -21.60 9.86
C LEU A 82 -10.74 -20.55 9.73
N GLY A 83 -10.83 -19.67 8.73
CA GLY A 83 -9.91 -18.54 8.57
C GLY A 83 -9.96 -17.62 9.79
N ASN A 84 -11.16 -17.26 10.24
CA ASN A 84 -11.34 -16.51 11.48
C ASN A 84 -10.74 -17.20 12.71
N ALA A 85 -10.88 -18.53 12.81
CA ALA A 85 -10.28 -19.29 13.91
C ALA A 85 -8.74 -19.27 13.87
N LYS A 86 -8.11 -19.45 12.69
CA LYS A 86 -6.66 -19.34 12.52
C LYS A 86 -6.16 -17.93 12.82
N ARG A 87 -6.86 -16.89 12.35
CA ARG A 87 -6.60 -15.49 12.71
C ARG A 87 -6.65 -15.26 14.22
N GLY A 88 -7.65 -15.81 14.90
CA GLY A 88 -7.78 -15.72 16.35
C GLY A 88 -6.60 -16.38 17.09
N ARG A 89 -6.06 -17.49 16.56
CA ARG A 89 -4.84 -18.12 17.07
C ARG A 89 -3.61 -17.26 16.81
N ALA A 90 -3.48 -16.69 15.62
CA ALA A 90 -2.41 -15.76 15.28
C ALA A 90 -2.41 -14.55 16.22
N TRP A 91 -3.58 -13.98 16.53
CA TRP A 91 -3.68 -12.88 17.49
C TRP A 91 -3.20 -13.26 18.90
N LYS A 92 -3.61 -14.43 19.41
CA LYS A 92 -3.13 -14.91 20.71
C LYS A 92 -1.62 -15.15 20.72
N SER A 93 -1.07 -15.70 19.63
CA SER A 93 0.36 -15.92 19.45
C SER A 93 1.13 -14.58 19.41
N LEU A 94 0.61 -13.58 18.68
CA LEU A 94 1.20 -12.24 18.64
C LEU A 94 1.28 -11.58 20.02
N GLN A 95 0.25 -11.76 20.86
CA GLN A 95 0.27 -11.25 22.23
C GLN A 95 1.42 -11.86 23.05
N GLN A 96 1.75 -13.13 22.83
CA GLN A 96 2.90 -13.79 23.45
C GLN A 96 4.22 -13.27 22.85
N ASP A 97 4.30 -13.09 21.53
CA ASP A 97 5.48 -12.52 20.86
C ASP A 97 5.80 -11.11 21.38
N LEU A 98 4.78 -10.28 21.61
CA LEU A 98 4.94 -8.95 22.20
C LEU A 98 5.48 -9.00 23.64
N GLN A 99 5.10 -10.02 24.42
CA GLN A 99 5.67 -10.23 25.76
C GLN A 99 7.13 -10.72 25.68
N LEU A 100 7.44 -11.62 24.76
CA LEU A 100 8.80 -12.10 24.53
C LEU A 100 9.72 -10.98 24.04
N LEU A 101 9.21 -10.11 23.15
CA LEU A 101 9.92 -8.95 22.66
C LEU A 101 10.29 -7.98 23.78
N ARG A 102 9.35 -7.68 24.69
CA ARG A 102 9.63 -6.84 25.88
C ARG A 102 10.72 -7.43 26.78
N ASN A 103 10.86 -8.74 26.78
CA ASN A 103 11.88 -9.47 27.54
C ASN A 103 13.19 -9.68 26.74
N GLY A 104 13.32 -9.11 25.54
CA GLY A 104 14.50 -9.27 24.68
C GLY A 104 14.67 -10.67 24.07
N LYS A 105 13.60 -11.46 24.01
CA LYS A 105 13.62 -12.86 23.52
C LYS A 105 13.05 -13.04 22.11
N SER A 106 12.64 -11.97 21.46
CA SER A 106 12.11 -11.98 20.10
C SER A 106 12.67 -10.80 19.32
N SER A 107 12.80 -10.95 18.00
CA SER A 107 13.18 -9.85 17.10
C SER A 107 12.00 -8.89 16.89
N ILE A 108 12.27 -7.58 16.86
CA ILE A 108 11.29 -6.57 16.44
C ILE A 108 10.80 -6.86 15.02
N ASP A 109 11.71 -7.26 14.13
CA ASP A 109 11.42 -7.45 12.70
C ASP A 109 10.41 -8.58 12.47
N THR A 110 10.57 -9.71 13.16
CA THR A 110 9.61 -10.83 13.09
C THR A 110 8.22 -10.40 13.57
N VAL A 111 8.16 -9.55 14.61
CA VAL A 111 6.89 -9.02 15.12
C VAL A 111 6.29 -8.01 14.16
N LEU A 112 7.09 -7.13 13.56
CA LEU A 112 6.65 -6.19 12.52
C LEU A 112 6.10 -6.92 11.29
N LEU A 113 6.77 -7.98 10.82
CA LEU A 113 6.30 -8.80 9.71
C LEU A 113 4.96 -9.47 10.04
N ALA A 114 4.81 -10.01 11.25
CA ALA A 114 3.55 -10.59 11.73
C ALA A 114 2.42 -9.56 11.79
N LEU A 115 2.70 -8.35 12.30
CA LEU A 115 1.76 -7.23 12.36
C LEU A 115 1.33 -6.79 10.96
N LEU A 116 2.28 -6.69 10.02
CA LEU A 116 2.00 -6.34 8.63
C LEU A 116 1.04 -7.37 8.00
N LEU A 117 1.37 -8.66 8.06
CA LEU A 117 0.53 -9.74 7.53
C LEU A 117 -0.88 -9.75 8.14
N LEU A 118 -0.99 -9.62 9.47
CA LEU A 118 -2.28 -9.58 10.17
C LEU A 118 -3.07 -8.34 9.80
N GLY A 119 -2.41 -7.19 9.75
CA GLY A 119 -2.99 -5.89 9.44
C GLY A 119 -3.64 -5.87 8.08
N VAL A 120 -2.85 -6.11 7.03
CA VAL A 120 -3.32 -5.97 5.63
C VAL A 120 -4.34 -7.02 5.19
N SER A 121 -4.40 -8.15 5.90
CA SER A 121 -5.37 -9.23 5.65
C SER A 121 -6.65 -9.10 6.49
N SER A 122 -6.77 -8.07 7.33
CA SER A 122 -7.93 -7.89 8.22
C SER A 122 -9.26 -7.82 7.45
N SER A 123 -9.26 -7.09 6.34
CA SER A 123 -10.44 -6.85 5.52
C SER A 123 -10.91 -8.09 4.74
N TRP A 124 -10.06 -9.12 4.61
CA TRP A 124 -10.38 -10.35 3.88
C TRP A 124 -11.39 -11.22 4.62
N HIS A 125 -11.44 -11.08 5.94
CA HIS A 125 -12.36 -11.81 6.80
C HIS A 125 -13.58 -10.98 7.19
N GLN A 126 -13.40 -9.66 7.31
CA GLN A 126 -14.45 -8.71 7.64
C GLN A 126 -14.15 -7.38 6.94
N ALA A 127 -14.91 -7.03 5.91
CA ALA A 127 -14.62 -5.88 5.04
C ALA A 127 -14.48 -4.53 5.78
N SER A 128 -15.19 -4.36 6.90
CA SER A 128 -15.12 -3.15 7.74
C SER A 128 -13.88 -3.09 8.64
N ASN A 129 -13.10 -4.16 8.74
CA ASN A 129 -11.90 -4.21 9.57
C ASN A 129 -10.67 -3.79 8.77
N LEU A 130 -10.25 -2.54 8.98
CA LEU A 130 -9.09 -1.93 8.32
C LEU A 130 -7.73 -2.34 8.91
N GLY A 131 -7.73 -3.14 9.99
CA GLY A 131 -6.48 -3.60 10.63
C GLY A 131 -5.74 -2.54 11.45
N LEU A 132 -6.33 -1.37 11.70
CA LEU A 132 -5.65 -0.23 12.35
C LEU A 132 -5.05 -0.55 13.72
N GLN A 133 -5.65 -1.47 14.48
CA GLN A 133 -5.09 -1.91 15.76
C GLN A 133 -3.68 -2.48 15.64
N TYR A 134 -3.39 -3.18 14.54
CA TYR A 134 -2.07 -3.74 14.27
C TYR A 134 -1.11 -2.64 13.80
N LEU A 135 -1.61 -1.67 13.03
CA LEU A 135 -0.83 -0.52 12.57
C LEU A 135 -0.36 0.34 13.75
N PHE A 136 -1.23 0.58 14.74
CA PHE A 136 -0.86 1.30 15.94
C PHE A 136 0.27 0.60 16.71
N ILE A 137 0.20 -0.72 16.88
CA ILE A 137 1.28 -1.49 17.52
C ILE A 137 2.57 -1.41 16.69
N ALA A 138 2.47 -1.52 15.36
CA ALA A 138 3.63 -1.43 14.48
C ALA A 138 4.33 -0.07 14.59
N ARG A 139 3.58 1.03 14.68
CA ARG A 139 4.13 2.38 14.93
C ARG A 139 4.93 2.47 16.21
N ASP A 140 4.38 1.95 17.31
CA ASP A 140 5.06 1.97 18.61
C ASP A 140 6.40 1.22 18.52
N LEU A 141 6.43 0.09 17.81
CA LEU A 141 7.65 -0.69 17.61
C LEU A 141 8.66 0.02 16.69
N VAL A 142 8.20 0.62 15.58
CA VAL A 142 9.06 1.44 14.71
C VAL A 142 9.64 2.62 15.49
N GLN A 143 8.84 3.27 16.34
CA GLN A 143 9.32 4.35 17.20
C GLN A 143 10.43 3.88 18.13
N VAL A 144 10.23 2.76 18.82
CA VAL A 144 11.25 2.18 19.72
C VAL A 144 12.53 1.87 18.95
N LYS A 145 12.40 1.25 17.78
CA LYS A 145 13.53 0.90 16.91
C LYS A 145 14.33 2.14 16.46
N LEU A 146 13.64 3.18 16.02
CA LEU A 146 14.25 4.46 15.63
C LEU A 146 14.92 5.17 16.81
N GLN A 147 14.28 5.23 17.99
CA GLN A 147 14.86 5.87 19.17
C GLN A 147 16.12 5.16 19.68
N ARG A 148 16.20 3.85 19.49
CA ARG A 148 17.35 3.04 19.89
C ARG A 148 18.45 2.96 18.83
N ASN A 149 18.23 3.52 17.64
CA ASN A 149 19.08 3.33 16.46
C ASN A 149 19.37 1.84 16.21
N GLU A 150 18.36 0.98 16.40
CA GLU A 150 18.46 -0.45 16.13
C GLU A 150 18.32 -0.67 14.61
N HIS A 151 19.43 -1.00 13.95
CA HIS A 151 19.45 -1.30 12.53
C HIS A 151 19.35 -2.80 12.26
N SER A 152 18.59 -3.16 11.23
CA SER A 152 18.54 -4.52 10.69
C SER A 152 18.65 -4.51 9.17
N PRO A 153 19.22 -5.58 8.56
CA PRO A 153 19.24 -5.74 7.11
C PRO A 153 17.84 -5.74 6.46
N HIS A 154 16.77 -5.88 7.23
CA HIS A 154 15.39 -5.90 6.72
C HIS A 154 14.65 -4.56 6.90
N ASP A 155 15.32 -3.53 7.40
CA ASP A 155 14.70 -2.25 7.74
C ASP A 155 14.09 -1.58 6.53
N GLU A 156 14.83 -1.49 5.42
CA GLU A 156 14.35 -0.87 4.19
C GLU A 156 13.03 -1.51 3.74
N PHE A 157 12.98 -2.84 3.69
CA PHE A 157 11.77 -3.57 3.34
C PHE A 157 10.63 -3.37 4.34
N LEU A 158 10.88 -3.56 5.63
CA LEU A 158 9.81 -3.50 6.64
C LEU A 158 9.24 -2.09 6.76
N LEU A 159 10.11 -1.06 6.75
CA LEU A 159 9.69 0.32 6.89
C LEU A 159 8.95 0.81 5.65
N ASP A 160 9.38 0.45 4.43
CA ASP A 160 8.67 0.82 3.20
C ASP A 160 7.32 0.08 3.08
N ALA A 161 7.24 -1.19 3.49
CA ALA A 161 5.97 -1.92 3.52
C ALA A 161 4.99 -1.34 4.53
N ILE A 162 5.47 -0.92 5.71
CA ILE A 162 4.67 -0.18 6.69
C ILE A 162 4.27 1.19 6.12
N MET A 163 5.16 1.90 5.42
CA MET A 163 4.86 3.18 4.79
C MET A 163 3.75 3.06 3.74
N TYR A 164 3.74 1.99 2.94
CA TYR A 164 2.64 1.70 2.02
C TYR A 164 1.31 1.53 2.76
N TRP A 165 1.30 0.80 3.89
CA TRP A 165 0.09 0.59 4.67
C TRP A 165 -0.37 1.87 5.40
N GLU A 166 0.56 2.66 5.94
CA GLU A 166 0.34 4.01 6.45
C GLU A 166 -0.33 4.91 5.42
N MET A 167 0.20 4.90 4.19
CA MET A 167 -0.33 5.66 3.07
C MET A 167 -1.80 5.27 2.82
N LEU A 168 -2.11 3.98 2.68
CA LEU A 168 -3.50 3.54 2.46
C LEU A 168 -4.41 3.94 3.62
N ALA A 169 -3.97 3.76 4.87
CA ALA A 169 -4.74 4.11 6.06
C ALA A 169 -5.04 5.62 6.13
N SER A 170 -4.11 6.46 5.66
CA SER A 170 -4.23 7.91 5.69
C SER A 170 -5.42 8.46 4.89
N PHE A 171 -5.88 7.75 3.85
CA PHE A 171 -7.03 8.14 3.04
C PHE A 171 -8.39 7.70 3.63
N ILE A 172 -8.37 6.83 4.65
CA ILE A 172 -9.59 6.21 5.19
C ILE A 172 -9.89 6.72 6.60
N ASP A 173 -8.89 6.79 7.47
CA ASP A 173 -9.06 7.20 8.87
C ASP A 173 -8.21 8.46 9.12
N PRO A 174 -8.69 9.48 9.87
CA PRO A 174 -7.83 10.58 10.31
C PRO A 174 -6.92 10.03 11.39
N VAL A 175 -5.93 9.24 10.97
CA VAL A 175 -4.98 8.65 11.89
C VAL A 175 -4.21 9.80 12.54
N PRO A 176 -4.35 10.00 13.87
CA PRO A 176 -3.65 11.08 14.53
C PRO A 176 -2.15 10.88 14.38
N MET A 177 -1.45 11.91 13.90
CA MET A 177 -0.03 12.06 14.18
C MET A 177 0.09 12.34 15.68
N ALA A 178 0.14 11.30 16.50
CA ALA A 178 0.99 11.44 17.66
C ALA A 178 2.38 11.60 17.05
N ALA A 179 2.95 12.81 17.10
CA ALA A 179 4.37 12.97 16.83
C ALA A 179 5.07 11.89 17.66
N LEU A 180 5.88 11.06 17.02
CA LEU A 180 6.64 10.03 17.72
C LEU A 180 7.44 10.76 18.80
N GLN A 181 7.00 10.64 20.05
CA GLN A 181 7.49 11.48 21.15
C GLN A 181 9.01 11.38 21.21
N GLY A 182 9.71 12.52 21.15
CA GLY A 182 11.17 12.57 21.18
C GLY A 182 11.89 12.52 19.82
N LEU A 183 11.18 12.39 18.70
CA LEU A 183 11.75 12.57 17.36
C LEU A 183 11.50 13.99 16.84
N LYS A 184 12.49 14.57 16.14
CA LYS A 184 12.36 15.89 15.50
C LYS A 184 11.31 15.82 14.40
N SER A 185 10.68 16.96 14.09
CA SER A 185 9.86 17.08 12.88
C SER A 185 10.66 16.58 11.67
N PRO A 186 10.10 15.71 10.83
CA PRO A 186 10.82 15.16 9.69
C PRO A 186 11.29 16.29 8.77
N ASP A 187 12.53 16.19 8.30
CA ASP A 187 13.00 17.04 7.21
C ASP A 187 12.35 16.57 5.91
N LEU A 188 11.74 17.48 5.17
CA LEU A 188 10.92 17.16 3.99
C LEU A 188 11.75 17.06 2.71
N ALA A 189 12.90 16.42 2.83
CA ALA A 189 13.69 16.04 1.68
C ALA A 189 13.27 14.63 1.27
N MET A 190 13.07 14.42 -0.04
CA MET A 190 12.98 13.06 -0.56
C MET A 190 14.30 12.37 -0.25
N PRO A 191 14.29 11.19 0.39
CA PRO A 191 15.52 10.47 0.69
C PRO A 191 16.26 10.17 -0.61
N VAL A 192 17.57 10.42 -0.62
CA VAL A 192 18.43 10.04 -1.75
C VAL A 192 18.53 8.52 -1.74
N ARG A 193 18.01 7.87 -2.78
CA ARG A 193 18.17 6.42 -2.94
C ARG A 193 19.58 6.09 -3.40
N GLU A 194 20.13 5.02 -2.83
CA GLU A 194 21.36 4.43 -3.34
C GLU A 194 21.12 3.86 -4.74
N THR A 195 22.12 3.99 -5.62
CA THR A 195 22.07 3.47 -6.98
C THR A 195 22.95 2.22 -7.08
N PRO A 196 22.49 1.13 -7.73
CA PRO A 196 21.20 1.01 -8.43
C PRO A 196 20.01 0.85 -7.47
N ILE A 197 18.85 1.39 -7.87
CA ILE A 197 17.61 1.31 -7.11
C ILE A 197 17.07 -0.11 -7.20
N THR A 198 16.91 -0.78 -6.06
CA THR A 198 16.26 -2.09 -5.99
C THR A 198 14.75 -1.91 -5.84
N PRO A 199 13.91 -2.47 -6.73
CA PRO A 199 12.46 -2.39 -6.58
C PRO A 199 11.99 -3.03 -5.27
N HIS A 200 11.13 -2.34 -4.55
CA HIS A 200 10.49 -2.83 -3.34
C HIS A 200 9.18 -3.55 -3.69
N PRO A 201 8.89 -4.74 -3.12
CA PRO A 201 7.73 -5.53 -3.56
C PRO A 201 6.38 -4.83 -3.34
N TRP A 202 6.26 -3.88 -2.41
CA TRP A 202 4.98 -3.22 -2.12
C TRP A 202 4.88 -1.77 -2.63
N THR A 203 6.00 -1.17 -2.99
CA THR A 203 6.06 0.26 -3.38
C THR A 203 6.74 0.46 -4.73
N GLY A 204 7.21 -0.61 -5.37
CA GLY A 204 7.94 -0.54 -6.63
C GLY A 204 9.22 0.27 -6.48
N ILE A 205 9.41 1.24 -7.37
CA ILE A 205 10.64 2.05 -7.45
C ILE A 205 10.49 3.45 -6.82
N SER A 206 9.36 3.74 -6.18
CA SER A 206 8.98 5.09 -5.75
C SER A 206 8.39 5.15 -4.33
N SER A 207 8.94 4.41 -3.37
CA SER A 207 8.56 4.44 -1.94
C SER A 207 8.44 5.86 -1.37
N GLU A 208 9.27 6.80 -1.81
CA GLU A 208 9.24 8.18 -1.36
C GLU A 208 7.93 8.91 -1.74
N ILE A 209 7.30 8.52 -2.85
CA ILE A 209 5.98 9.06 -3.24
C ILE A 209 4.90 8.59 -2.27
N PHE A 210 5.03 7.39 -1.68
CA PHE A 210 4.06 6.89 -0.71
C PHE A 210 4.10 7.67 0.61
N PHE A 211 5.27 8.15 1.02
CA PHE A 211 5.38 9.10 2.13
C PHE A 211 4.59 10.39 1.83
N VAL A 212 4.81 10.98 0.65
CA VAL A 212 4.10 12.20 0.25
C VAL A 212 2.59 11.97 0.17
N LEU A 213 2.15 10.85 -0.40
CA LEU A 213 0.74 10.48 -0.46
C LEU A 213 0.13 10.24 0.92
N ALA A 214 0.87 9.67 1.87
CA ALA A 214 0.40 9.51 3.24
C ALA A 214 0.11 10.87 3.90
N GLU A 215 0.97 11.87 3.66
CA GLU A 215 0.75 13.23 4.14
C GLU A 215 -0.44 13.91 3.45
N VAL A 216 -0.59 13.73 2.13
CA VAL A 216 -1.77 14.21 1.40
C VAL A 216 -3.05 13.61 1.98
N GLY A 217 -3.13 12.29 2.13
CA GLY A 217 -4.30 11.63 2.71
C GLY A 217 -4.65 12.17 4.10
N ARG A 218 -3.65 12.37 4.97
CA ARG A 218 -3.85 12.96 6.31
C ARG A 218 -4.46 14.36 6.25
N ILE A 219 -3.93 15.25 5.40
CA ILE A 219 -4.49 16.60 5.23
C ILE A 219 -5.96 16.52 4.80
N LEU A 220 -6.27 15.69 3.80
CA LEU A 220 -7.63 15.52 3.29
C LEU A 220 -8.58 15.00 4.36
N ARG A 221 -8.14 14.03 5.18
CA ARG A 221 -8.95 13.53 6.29
C ARG A 221 -9.16 14.55 7.41
N ARG A 222 -8.16 15.38 7.71
CA ARG A 222 -8.34 16.51 8.64
C ARG A 222 -9.39 17.49 8.12
N ARG A 223 -9.38 17.80 6.82
CA ARG A 223 -10.42 18.63 6.19
C ARG A 223 -11.81 18.04 6.36
N VAL A 224 -11.99 16.77 6.00
CA VAL A 224 -13.30 16.10 6.07
C VAL A 224 -13.82 16.10 7.51
N ARG A 225 -12.95 15.86 8.50
CA ARG A 225 -13.34 15.82 9.92
C ARG A 225 -13.64 17.20 10.50
N ASN A 226 -12.78 18.19 10.23
CA ASN A 226 -12.85 19.50 10.89
C ASN A 226 -13.66 20.52 10.09
N GLY A 227 -14.04 20.22 8.84
CA GLY A 227 -14.79 21.09 7.93
C GLY A 227 -13.97 22.25 7.34
N VAL A 228 -12.93 22.71 8.04
CA VAL A 228 -12.05 23.81 7.63
C VAL A 228 -10.59 23.38 7.77
N LEU A 229 -9.78 23.73 6.77
CA LEU A 229 -8.32 23.55 6.79
C LEU A 229 -7.65 24.77 7.42
N GLY A 230 -6.61 24.54 8.21
CA GLY A 230 -5.78 25.62 8.76
C GLY A 230 -4.81 26.17 7.73
N THR A 231 -4.27 27.37 7.96
CA THR A 231 -3.23 27.98 7.09
C THR A 231 -1.99 27.07 6.97
N GLY A 232 -1.62 26.38 8.05
CA GLY A 232 -0.52 25.41 8.04
C GLY A 232 -0.76 24.18 7.16
N ASP A 233 -2.02 23.79 6.92
CA ASP A 233 -2.33 22.67 6.00
C ASP A 233 -2.15 23.09 4.53
N GLU A 234 -2.44 24.35 4.18
CA GLU A 234 -2.23 24.87 2.82
C GLU A 234 -0.73 25.07 2.52
N GLU A 235 0.04 25.59 3.48
CA GLU A 235 1.51 25.65 3.38
C GLU A 235 2.12 24.25 3.24
N TRP A 236 1.62 23.28 4.02
CA TRP A 236 2.04 21.88 3.92
C TRP A 236 1.73 21.29 2.55
N ALA A 237 0.49 21.47 2.07
CA ALA A 237 0.08 21.00 0.75
C ALA A 237 0.91 21.62 -0.39
N PHE A 238 1.30 22.89 -0.27
CA PHE A 238 2.18 23.55 -1.25
C PHE A 238 3.57 22.90 -1.29
N HIS A 239 4.12 22.53 -0.13
CA HIS A 239 5.41 21.83 -0.07
C HIS A 239 5.33 20.43 -0.69
N LEU A 240 4.30 19.66 -0.35
CA LEU A 240 4.07 18.32 -0.91
C LEU A 240 3.86 18.37 -2.43
N GLU A 241 3.10 19.36 -2.92
CA GLU A 241 2.91 19.59 -4.35
C GLU A 241 4.24 19.85 -5.06
N LYS A 242 5.10 20.69 -4.47
CA LYS A 242 6.42 20.99 -5.04
C LYS A 242 7.25 19.73 -5.17
N LEU A 243 7.28 18.88 -4.13
CA LEU A 243 8.00 17.60 -4.17
C LEU A 243 7.51 16.71 -5.32
N LEU A 244 6.20 16.51 -5.44
CA LEU A 244 5.60 15.71 -6.53
C LEU A 244 5.88 16.32 -7.90
N TYR A 245 5.77 17.64 -8.01
CA TYR A 245 5.95 18.35 -9.27
C TYR A 245 7.40 18.25 -9.77
N THR A 246 8.39 18.36 -8.88
CA THR A 246 9.81 18.24 -9.24
C THR A 246 10.31 16.81 -9.36
N TRP A 247 9.61 15.85 -8.77
CA TRP A 247 9.99 14.44 -8.84
C TRP A 247 9.72 13.87 -10.24
N SER A 248 10.60 12.99 -10.68
CA SER A 248 10.49 12.21 -11.91
C SER A 248 10.95 10.78 -11.65
N PRO A 249 10.36 9.77 -12.32
CA PRO A 249 10.79 8.39 -12.17
C PRO A 249 12.27 8.21 -12.54
N PRO A 250 12.98 7.31 -11.86
CA PRO A 250 14.36 6.99 -12.21
C PRO A 250 14.43 6.33 -13.60
N GLU A 251 15.56 6.51 -14.28
CA GLU A 251 15.81 5.89 -15.57
C GLU A 251 15.97 4.37 -15.44
N SER A 252 15.54 3.60 -16.45
CA SER A 252 15.63 2.13 -16.44
C SER A 252 17.05 1.61 -16.22
N SER A 253 18.08 2.37 -16.62
CA SER A 253 19.50 2.06 -16.42
C SER A 253 19.93 2.10 -14.96
N SER A 254 19.21 2.85 -14.12
CA SER A 254 19.50 3.06 -12.71
C SER A 254 18.74 2.11 -11.78
N ILE A 255 17.91 1.22 -12.33
CA ILE A 255 17.04 0.30 -11.60
C ILE A 255 17.53 -1.14 -11.79
N SER A 256 17.67 -1.87 -10.69
CA SER A 256 17.96 -3.30 -10.71
C SER A 256 16.75 -4.07 -11.25
N ASP A 257 16.97 -5.00 -12.18
CA ASP A 257 15.91 -5.89 -12.67
C ASP A 257 15.43 -6.81 -11.55
N PRO A 258 14.13 -6.80 -11.17
CA PRO A 258 13.60 -7.70 -10.15
C PRO A 258 13.61 -9.16 -10.61
N GLY A 259 13.80 -9.47 -11.89
CA GLY A 259 13.89 -10.84 -12.40
C GLY A 259 12.55 -11.56 -12.51
N ASP A 260 11.43 -10.84 -12.38
CA ASP A 260 10.07 -11.37 -12.61
C ASP A 260 9.64 -11.12 -14.05
N LYS A 261 9.49 -12.21 -14.83
CA LYS A 261 9.06 -12.16 -16.23
C LYS A 261 7.68 -11.52 -16.43
N ARG A 262 6.84 -11.52 -15.40
CA ARG A 262 5.51 -10.89 -15.46
C ARG A 262 5.57 -9.40 -15.18
N THR A 263 6.67 -8.88 -14.63
CA THR A 263 6.74 -7.48 -14.19
C THR A 263 7.90 -6.76 -14.87
N PRO A 264 7.72 -6.29 -16.13
CA PRO A 264 8.68 -5.42 -16.79
C PRO A 264 8.97 -4.15 -15.97
N LEU A 265 10.23 -3.69 -15.99
CA LEU A 265 10.61 -2.42 -15.37
C LEU A 265 9.80 -1.21 -15.90
N ALA A 266 9.44 -1.23 -17.18
CA ALA A 266 8.61 -0.20 -17.79
C ALA A 266 7.25 -0.06 -17.09
N ASP A 267 6.63 -1.17 -16.66
CA ASP A 267 5.34 -1.15 -15.97
C ASP A 267 5.48 -0.49 -14.58
N LEU A 268 6.59 -0.77 -13.86
CA LEU A 268 6.86 -0.14 -12.57
C LEU A 268 7.10 1.38 -12.72
N ILE A 269 7.79 1.81 -13.77
CA ILE A 269 7.99 3.23 -14.08
C ILE A 269 6.65 3.92 -14.36
N LEU A 270 5.76 3.29 -15.14
CA LEU A 270 4.43 3.82 -15.43
C LEU A 270 3.57 3.93 -14.16
N ILE A 271 3.60 2.91 -13.28
CA ILE A 271 2.91 2.97 -11.98
C ILE A 271 3.43 4.10 -11.12
N SER A 272 4.76 4.27 -11.03
CA SER A 272 5.35 5.34 -10.22
C SER A 272 4.98 6.73 -10.74
N GLN A 273 4.94 6.91 -12.07
CA GLN A 273 4.44 8.14 -12.67
C GLN A 273 2.95 8.35 -12.36
N ALA A 274 2.13 7.30 -12.42
CA ALA A 274 0.71 7.38 -12.12
C ALA A 274 0.46 7.79 -10.65
N TYR A 275 1.20 7.24 -9.68
CA TYR A 275 1.09 7.65 -8.27
C TYR A 275 1.49 9.10 -8.04
N ARG A 276 2.53 9.59 -8.74
CA ARG A 276 2.89 11.00 -8.72
C ARG A 276 1.73 11.88 -9.19
N LEU A 277 1.06 11.53 -10.29
CA LEU A 277 -0.10 12.27 -10.78
C LEU A 277 -1.32 12.17 -9.86
N VAL A 278 -1.54 11.02 -9.23
CA VAL A 278 -2.57 10.82 -8.19
C VAL A 278 -2.39 11.81 -7.04
N GLY A 279 -1.16 11.98 -6.54
CA GLY A 279 -0.87 12.94 -5.49
C GLY A 279 -1.17 14.38 -5.91
N LEU A 280 -0.77 14.76 -7.12
CA LEU A 280 -1.09 16.09 -7.68
C LEU A 280 -2.59 16.31 -7.84
N LEU A 281 -3.31 15.30 -8.33
CA LEU A 281 -4.76 15.35 -8.54
C LEU A 281 -5.50 15.60 -7.23
N GLU A 282 -5.17 14.85 -6.18
CA GLU A 282 -5.76 15.04 -4.85
C GLU A 282 -5.45 16.41 -4.25
N ILE A 283 -4.19 16.88 -4.37
CA ILE A 283 -3.81 18.21 -3.89
C ILE A 283 -4.58 19.29 -4.64
N TYR A 284 -4.63 19.27 -5.97
CA TYR A 284 -5.30 20.31 -6.75
C TYR A 284 -6.83 20.29 -6.57
N ARG A 285 -7.43 19.11 -6.37
CA ARG A 285 -8.84 18.97 -6.00
C ARG A 285 -9.12 19.63 -4.65
N ALA A 286 -8.23 19.48 -3.68
CA ALA A 286 -8.41 20.04 -2.35
C ALA A 286 -7.97 21.51 -2.22
N PHE A 287 -6.94 21.92 -2.95
CA PHE A 287 -6.30 23.24 -2.86
C PHE A 287 -6.19 23.89 -4.25
N PRO A 288 -7.31 24.38 -4.82
CA PRO A 288 -7.32 24.95 -6.16
C PRO A 288 -6.35 26.13 -6.33
N ASN A 289 -6.09 26.89 -5.26
CA ASN A 289 -5.15 28.01 -5.29
C ASN A 289 -3.74 27.57 -5.69
N ILE A 290 -3.28 26.41 -5.21
CA ILE A 290 -1.96 25.85 -5.53
C ILE A 290 -1.88 25.55 -7.04
N PHE A 291 -2.92 24.94 -7.60
CA PHE A 291 -3.02 24.70 -9.05
C PHE A 291 -2.89 26.01 -9.85
N TRP A 292 -3.69 27.02 -9.51
CA TRP A 292 -3.68 28.29 -10.24
C TRP A 292 -2.35 29.04 -10.10
N GLN A 293 -1.72 29.00 -8.93
CA GLN A 293 -0.37 29.56 -8.76
C GLN A 293 0.66 28.85 -9.63
N ARG A 294 0.61 27.51 -9.70
CA ARG A 294 1.50 26.71 -10.56
C ARG A 294 1.33 27.05 -12.04
N THR A 295 0.09 27.15 -12.53
CA THR A 295 -0.19 27.52 -13.94
C THR A 295 0.27 28.93 -14.33
N LYS A 296 0.39 29.85 -13.36
CA LYS A 296 0.89 31.22 -13.59
C LYS A 296 2.41 31.31 -13.61
N THR A 297 3.09 30.44 -12.86
CA THR A 297 4.53 30.54 -12.56
C THR A 297 5.39 29.64 -13.42
N CYS A 298 4.85 28.54 -13.93
CA CYS A 298 5.55 27.64 -14.82
C CYS A 298 4.92 27.70 -16.21
N SER A 299 5.75 27.71 -17.27
CA SER A 299 5.31 27.28 -18.60
C SER A 299 4.70 25.90 -18.41
N ILE A 300 3.40 25.80 -18.61
CA ILE A 300 2.61 24.58 -18.40
C ILE A 300 3.36 23.42 -19.07
N PRO A 301 3.88 22.42 -18.31
CA PRO A 301 4.45 21.23 -18.93
C PRO A 301 3.39 20.60 -19.82
N ASP A 302 3.79 19.86 -20.86
CA ASP A 302 2.85 19.25 -21.81
C ASP A 302 1.71 18.42 -21.16
N ILE A 303 1.92 18.00 -19.91
CA ILE A 303 0.96 17.33 -19.02
C ILE A 303 -0.30 18.17 -18.74
N LEU A 304 -0.25 19.50 -18.80
CA LEU A 304 -1.42 20.36 -18.52
C LEU A 304 -1.81 21.25 -19.72
N SER A 305 -1.09 21.14 -20.84
CA SER A 305 -1.24 22.01 -22.02
C SER A 305 -2.27 21.48 -23.03
N THR A 306 -3.33 20.81 -22.60
CA THR A 306 -4.39 20.40 -23.53
C THR A 306 -5.19 21.61 -23.99
N THR A 307 -5.25 21.81 -25.30
CA THR A 307 -5.96 22.93 -25.92
C THR A 307 -7.46 22.88 -25.60
N PRO A 308 -8.07 24.00 -25.22
CA PRO A 308 -9.42 24.06 -24.68
C PRO A 308 -10.49 24.01 -25.78
N SER A 309 -10.60 22.88 -26.47
CA SER A 309 -11.64 22.70 -27.49
C SER A 309 -13.00 22.33 -26.89
N ASN A 310 -13.04 21.80 -25.66
CA ASN A 310 -14.25 21.23 -25.02
C ASN A 310 -14.59 21.74 -23.61
N ILE A 311 -14.10 22.91 -23.17
CA ILE A 311 -14.38 23.47 -21.82
C ILE A 311 -15.89 23.57 -21.54
N LYS A 312 -16.73 23.79 -22.55
CA LYS A 312 -18.19 23.99 -22.40
C LYS A 312 -18.93 22.81 -21.76
N CYS A 313 -18.34 21.61 -21.72
CA CYS A 313 -18.94 20.43 -21.10
C CYS A 313 -18.69 20.35 -19.58
N PHE A 314 -17.82 21.20 -19.03
CA PHE A 314 -17.39 21.15 -17.63
C PHE A 314 -18.03 22.27 -16.79
N GLN A 315 -18.29 21.99 -15.52
CA GLN A 315 -18.92 22.93 -14.59
C GLN A 315 -17.99 24.11 -14.25
N SER A 316 -16.67 23.87 -14.19
CA SER A 316 -15.66 24.89 -14.00
C SER A 316 -14.38 24.61 -14.80
N PRO A 317 -13.53 25.64 -15.04
CA PRO A 317 -12.21 25.43 -15.61
C PRO A 317 -11.33 24.50 -14.77
N LEU A 318 -11.49 24.48 -13.43
CA LEU A 318 -10.77 23.56 -12.57
C LEU A 318 -11.15 22.10 -12.87
N ASP A 319 -12.45 21.82 -12.98
CA ASP A 319 -12.95 20.46 -13.24
C ASP A 319 -12.42 19.89 -14.56
N TYR A 320 -12.29 20.74 -15.59
CA TYR A 320 -11.65 20.35 -16.85
C TYR A 320 -10.21 19.87 -16.62
N HIS A 321 -9.38 20.65 -15.92
CA HIS A 321 -7.98 20.30 -15.69
C HIS A 321 -7.82 19.07 -14.78
N LEU A 322 -8.66 18.94 -13.75
CA LEU A 322 -8.69 17.74 -12.90
C LEU A 322 -9.07 16.50 -13.74
N THR A 323 -10.03 16.62 -14.65
CA THR A 323 -10.43 15.53 -15.55
C THR A 323 -9.31 15.16 -16.52
N VAL A 324 -8.60 16.14 -17.07
CA VAL A 324 -7.44 15.89 -17.94
C VAL A 324 -6.35 15.13 -17.17
N LEU A 325 -6.01 15.57 -15.97
CA LEU A 325 -5.01 14.93 -15.13
C LEU A 325 -5.41 13.50 -14.74
N ALA A 326 -6.69 13.29 -14.39
CA ALA A 326 -7.24 11.96 -14.13
C ALA A 326 -7.16 11.06 -15.37
N THR A 327 -7.54 11.57 -16.54
CA THR A 327 -7.48 10.82 -17.82
C THR A 327 -6.05 10.43 -18.17
N GLN A 328 -5.09 11.34 -18.03
CA GLN A 328 -3.67 11.05 -18.24
C GLN A 328 -3.15 9.99 -17.27
N THR A 329 -3.57 10.05 -16.01
CA THR A 329 -3.24 9.03 -15.00
C THR A 329 -3.73 7.66 -15.45
N LEU A 330 -4.95 7.57 -15.99
CA LEU A 330 -5.50 6.33 -16.53
C LEU A 330 -4.80 5.89 -17.81
N ASP A 331 -4.44 6.81 -18.70
CA ASP A 331 -3.70 6.51 -19.94
C ASP A 331 -2.29 5.95 -19.67
N LEU A 332 -1.64 6.35 -18.56
CA LEU A 332 -0.36 5.79 -18.12
C LEU A 332 -0.46 4.31 -17.75
N VAL A 333 -1.55 3.91 -17.09
CA VAL A 333 -1.72 2.53 -16.60
C VAL A 333 -2.43 1.61 -17.60
N LYS A 334 -3.15 2.18 -18.57
CA LYS A 334 -3.83 1.47 -19.66
C LYS A 334 -2.96 0.46 -20.43
N PRO A 335 -1.69 0.74 -20.78
CA PRO A 335 -0.86 -0.24 -21.50
C PRO A 335 -0.38 -1.41 -20.63
N ILE A 336 -0.48 -1.32 -19.30
CA ILE A 336 0.01 -2.37 -18.39
C ILE A 336 -0.90 -3.60 -18.51
N PRO A 337 -0.37 -4.78 -18.90
CA PRO A 337 -1.16 -5.98 -19.00
C PRO A 337 -1.71 -6.41 -17.64
N ILE A 338 -2.94 -6.92 -17.57
CA ILE A 338 -3.56 -7.42 -16.31
C ILE A 338 -2.73 -8.55 -15.67
N SER A 339 -1.96 -9.29 -16.48
CA SER A 339 -1.03 -10.32 -16.00
C SER A 339 0.21 -9.77 -15.31
N SER A 340 0.46 -8.46 -15.40
CA SER A 340 1.62 -7.80 -14.81
C SER A 340 1.50 -7.72 -13.30
N GLY A 341 2.60 -7.99 -12.58
CA GLY A 341 2.65 -7.83 -11.14
C GLY A 341 2.41 -6.37 -10.73
N ALA A 342 2.81 -5.41 -11.57
CA ALA A 342 2.60 -3.98 -11.34
C ALA A 342 1.11 -3.63 -11.09
N CYS A 343 0.17 -4.43 -11.61
CA CYS A 343 -1.26 -4.25 -11.38
C CYS A 343 -1.68 -4.33 -9.89
N ARG A 344 -0.86 -4.92 -9.01
CA ARG A 344 -1.14 -4.95 -7.55
C ARG A 344 -1.17 -3.56 -6.93
N LEU A 345 -0.57 -2.57 -7.58
CA LEU A 345 -0.51 -1.18 -7.14
C LEU A 345 -1.61 -0.29 -7.76
N LEU A 346 -2.44 -0.81 -8.67
CA LEU A 346 -3.52 -0.04 -9.28
C LEU A 346 -4.69 0.38 -8.38
N PRO A 347 -5.06 -0.31 -7.29
CA PRO A 347 -6.33 -0.01 -6.60
C PRO A 347 -6.53 1.45 -6.19
N LEU A 348 -5.52 2.09 -5.61
CA LEU A 348 -5.62 3.50 -5.20
C LEU A 348 -5.65 4.44 -6.42
N ILE A 349 -4.86 4.14 -7.44
CA ILE A 349 -4.83 4.92 -8.70
C ILE A 349 -6.22 4.92 -9.33
N MET A 350 -6.82 3.73 -9.47
CA MET A 350 -8.15 3.57 -10.05
C MET A 350 -9.24 4.23 -9.19
N LEU A 351 -9.12 4.17 -7.86
CA LEU A 351 -10.06 4.82 -6.95
C LEU A 351 -10.05 6.35 -7.13
N ILE A 352 -8.87 6.95 -7.20
CA ILE A 352 -8.71 8.42 -7.20
C ILE A 352 -8.92 9.03 -8.59
N ALA A 353 -8.38 8.40 -9.63
CA ALA A 353 -8.51 8.88 -11.01
C ALA A 353 -9.88 8.49 -11.62
N GLY A 354 -10.55 7.48 -11.08
CA GLY A 354 -11.88 7.05 -11.50
C GLY A 354 -13.05 7.72 -10.77
N SER A 355 -12.78 8.44 -9.67
CA SER A 355 -13.76 9.23 -8.90
C SER A 355 -13.86 10.67 -9.41
#